data_AF-A0AAF0U2J0-F1
#
_entry.id   AF-A0AAF0U2J0-F1
#
_cell.length_a   1.000
_cell.length_b   1.000
_cell.length_c   1.000
_cell.angle_alpha   90.00
_cell.angle_beta   90.00
_cell.angle_gamma   90.00
#
_symmetry.space_group_name_H-M   'P 1'
#
loop_
_entity.id
_entity.type
_entity.pdbx_description
1 polymer ?
#
loop_
_entity_poly.entity_id
_entity_poly.type
_entity_poly.pdbx_seq_one_letter_code
_entity_poly.pdbx_strand_id
1 'polypeptide(L)'
;MHGRLLTRVRLARMKQEQETSCLLCGDHEETTKHLFFECVYAQKCMLEIQQWLGVTMQKTSLQSIWGRLARSATGKIRRAFLWAVRRSDLWDMENKN
;
A
#
# COMPACT_ATOMS: atom_id res chain seq x y z
N MET A 1 -8.67 0.65 -6.91
CA MET A 1 -7.22 0.70 -7.23
C MET A 1 -7.07 0.59 -8.73
N HIS A 2 -6.62 1.64 -9.42
CA HIS A 2 -6.59 1.70 -10.89
C HIS A 2 -5.42 0.94 -11.54
N GLY A 3 -5.01 -0.19 -10.97
CA GLY A 3 -4.08 -1.12 -11.61
C GLY A 3 -2.75 -0.51 -12.07
N ARG A 4 -2.25 0.53 -11.38
CA ARG A 4 -1.02 1.24 -11.75
C ARG A 4 0.25 0.68 -11.13
N LEU A 5 0.10 -0.07 -10.04
CA LEU A 5 1.22 -0.69 -9.36
C LEU A 5 1.94 -1.66 -10.33
N LEU A 6 3.24 -1.43 -10.54
CA LEU A 6 4.09 -2.29 -11.36
C LEU A 6 4.49 -3.51 -10.53
N THR A 7 3.57 -4.46 -10.37
CA THR A 7 3.91 -5.73 -9.73
C THR A 7 4.70 -6.60 -10.70
N ARG A 8 5.51 -7.54 -10.19
CA ARG A 8 6.23 -8.52 -11.03
C ARG A 8 5.33 -9.25 -12.02
N VAL A 9 4.10 -9.62 -11.64
CA VAL A 9 3.11 -10.19 -12.59
C VAL A 9 2.76 -9.22 -13.73
N ARG A 10 2.72 -7.91 -13.47
CA ARG A 10 2.48 -6.90 -14.50
C ARG A 10 3.73 -6.60 -15.34
N LEU A 11 4.90 -6.59 -14.71
CA LEU A 11 6.19 -6.45 -15.39
C LEU A 11 6.46 -7.62 -16.33
N ALA A 12 6.17 -8.85 -15.90
CA ALA A 12 6.23 -10.05 -16.73
C ALA A 12 5.40 -9.92 -18.02
N ARG A 13 4.18 -9.36 -17.91
CA ARG A 13 3.31 -9.09 -19.07
C ARG A 13 3.83 -7.99 -20.00
N MET A 14 4.60 -7.04 -19.48
CA MET A 14 5.10 -5.90 -20.26
C MET A 14 6.49 -6.14 -20.87
N LYS A 15 7.35 -6.91 -20.20
CA LYS A 15 8.78 -7.08 -20.55
C LYS A 15 9.21 -8.53 -20.78
N GLN A 16 8.29 -9.50 -20.75
CA GLN A 16 8.59 -10.92 -20.95
C GLN A 16 9.59 -11.47 -19.93
N GLU A 17 9.54 -10.95 -18.71
CA GLU A 17 10.32 -11.41 -17.56
C GLU A 17 9.60 -12.62 -16.93
N GLN A 18 10.30 -13.73 -16.71
CA GLN A 18 9.68 -14.99 -16.27
C GLN A 18 9.46 -15.07 -14.75
N GLU A 19 10.13 -14.21 -13.98
CA GLU A 19 10.09 -14.28 -12.52
C GLU A 19 8.97 -13.40 -11.97
N THR A 20 7.85 -14.03 -11.60
CA THR A 20 6.66 -13.37 -11.04
C THR A 20 6.62 -13.38 -9.52
N SER A 21 7.60 -13.98 -8.85
CA SER A 21 7.68 -14.09 -7.39
C SER A 21 7.71 -12.70 -6.73
N CYS A 22 7.08 -12.61 -5.55
CA CYS A 22 7.04 -11.42 -4.75
C CYS A 22 8.41 -11.15 -4.14
N LEU A 23 8.93 -9.95 -4.35
CA LEU A 23 10.26 -9.58 -3.84
C LEU A 23 10.32 -9.43 -2.33
N LEU A 24 9.16 -9.31 -1.67
CA LEU A 24 9.09 -9.11 -0.23
C LEU A 24 9.04 -10.43 0.55
N CYS A 25 8.27 -11.40 0.07
CA CYS A 25 8.09 -12.67 0.76
C CYS A 25 8.75 -13.86 0.05
N GLY A 26 9.04 -13.76 -1.25
CA GLY A 26 9.61 -14.84 -2.06
C GLY A 26 8.66 -16.00 -2.39
N ASP A 27 7.60 -16.19 -1.61
CA ASP A 27 6.80 -17.43 -1.63
C ASP A 27 5.62 -17.45 -2.62
N HIS A 28 5.13 -16.28 -3.05
CA HIS A 28 3.92 -16.16 -3.88
C HIS A 28 4.13 -15.16 -5.00
N GLU A 29 3.28 -15.20 -6.03
CA GLU A 29 3.34 -14.23 -7.12
C GLU A 29 3.04 -12.80 -6.63
N GLU A 30 3.81 -11.84 -7.12
CA GLU A 30 3.58 -10.43 -6.84
C GLU A 30 2.37 -9.92 -7.62
N THR A 31 1.21 -10.00 -6.98
CA THR A 31 0.00 -9.32 -7.43
C THR A 31 -0.34 -8.17 -6.49
N THR A 32 -1.17 -7.23 -6.96
CA THR A 32 -1.68 -6.16 -6.09
C THR A 32 -2.46 -6.73 -4.91
N LYS A 33 -3.24 -7.81 -5.12
CA LYS A 33 -3.93 -8.50 -4.02
C LYS A 33 -2.95 -9.06 -3.01
N HIS A 34 -1.93 -9.77 -3.50
CA HIS A 34 -0.90 -10.35 -2.66
C HIS A 34 -0.19 -9.26 -1.85
N LEU A 35 0.36 -8.24 -2.51
CA LEU A 35 1.16 -7.19 -1.86
C LEU A 35 0.39 -6.45 -0.75
N PHE A 36 -0.90 -6.18 -0.96
CA PHE A 36 -1.69 -5.38 0.00
C PHE A 36 -2.41 -6.21 1.08
N PHE A 37 -2.79 -7.46 0.80
CA PHE A 37 -3.72 -8.19 1.67
C PHE A 37 -3.20 -9.54 2.15
N GLU A 38 -2.31 -10.21 1.40
CA GLU A 38 -1.92 -11.60 1.67
C GLU A 38 -0.43 -11.73 2.04
N CYS A 39 0.42 -10.82 1.56
CA CYS A 39 1.86 -10.83 1.77
C CYS A 39 2.18 -10.70 3.26
N VAL A 40 2.82 -11.74 3.81
CA VAL A 40 3.20 -11.81 5.23
C VAL A 40 4.17 -10.69 5.60
N TYR A 41 5.12 -10.38 4.72
CA TYR A 41 6.07 -9.29 4.94
C TYR A 41 5.36 -7.94 5.02
N ALA A 42 4.49 -7.63 4.04
CA ALA A 42 3.73 -6.38 4.04
C ALA A 42 2.81 -6.26 5.27
N GLN A 43 2.22 -7.37 5.72
CA GLN A 43 1.41 -7.40 6.95
C GLN A 43 2.24 -7.06 8.19
N LYS A 44 3.48 -7.57 8.31
CA LYS A 44 4.38 -7.21 9.42
C LYS A 44 4.70 -5.72 9.42
N CYS A 45 5.09 -5.14 8.28
CA CYS A 45 5.33 -3.71 8.17
C CYS A 45 4.09 -2.88 8.56
N MET A 46 2.90 -3.31 8.10
CA MET A 46 1.66 -2.61 8.42
C MET A 46 1.32 -2.70 9.92
N LEU A 47 1.63 -3.82 10.60
CA LEU A 47 1.45 -3.97 12.04
C LEU A 47 2.39 -3.05 12.83
N GLU A 48 3.65 -2.92 12.41
CA GLU A 48 4.61 -2.00 13.05
C GLU A 48 4.17 -0.53 12.89
N ILE A 49 3.72 -0.14 11.70
CA ILE A 49 3.17 1.20 11.45
C ILE A 49 1.92 1.43 12.31
N GLN A 50 1.05 0.43 12.44
CA GLN A 50 -0.13 0.48 13.28
C GLN A 50 0.21 0.68 14.76
N GLN A 51 1.18 -0.07 15.28
CA GLN A 51 1.68 0.07 16.64
C GLN A 51 2.29 1.46 16.85
N TRP A 52 3.12 1.92 15.91
CA TRP A 52 3.71 3.26 15.96
C TRP A 52 2.66 4.37 15.97
N LEU A 53 1.58 4.20 15.21
CA LEU A 53 0.47 5.16 15.15
C LEU A 53 -0.55 4.99 16.28
N GLY A 54 -0.52 3.88 17.03
CA GLY A 54 -1.51 3.57 18.07
C GLY A 54 -2.89 3.24 17.50
N VAL A 55 -2.95 2.61 16.32
CA VAL A 55 -4.20 2.24 15.64
C VAL A 55 -4.27 0.76 15.32
N THR A 56 -5.46 0.17 15.45
CA THR A 56 -5.71 -1.22 15.03
C THR A 56 -6.45 -1.23 13.70
N MET A 57 -5.77 -1.59 12.61
CA MET A 57 -6.41 -1.79 11.29
C MET A 57 -6.68 -3.28 11.07
N GLN A 58 -7.95 -3.61 10.83
CA GLN A 58 -8.33 -4.92 10.27
C GLN A 58 -8.02 -4.95 8.77
N LYS A 59 -7.79 -6.15 8.21
CA LYS A 59 -7.64 -6.41 6.75
C LYS A 59 -8.90 -5.97 6.01
N THR A 60 -9.00 -4.69 5.73
CA THR A 60 -10.12 -4.04 5.04
C THR A 60 -9.55 -3.16 3.95
N SER A 61 -10.37 -2.85 2.94
CA SER A 61 -9.92 -2.11 1.76
C SER A 61 -9.09 -0.88 2.14
N LEU A 62 -8.11 -0.50 1.30
CA LEU A 62 -7.27 0.68 1.56
C LEU A 62 -8.07 1.95 1.90
N GLN A 63 -9.29 2.07 1.37
CA GLN A 63 -10.20 3.18 1.66
C GLN A 63 -10.59 3.23 3.14
N SER A 64 -10.91 2.07 3.72
CA SER A 64 -11.25 1.92 5.14
C SER A 64 -10.05 2.18 6.06
N ILE A 65 -8.85 1.83 5.58
CA ILE A 65 -7.58 2.13 6.27
C ILE A 65 -7.34 3.64 6.27
N TRP A 66 -7.54 4.31 5.14
CA TRP A 66 -7.38 5.76 5.00
C TRP A 66 -8.32 6.55 5.91
N GLY A 67 -9.60 6.16 5.94
CA GLY A 67 -10.59 6.77 6.83
C GLY A 67 -10.27 6.58 8.32
N ARG A 68 -9.53 5.55 8.71
CA ARG A 68 -9.10 5.36 10.11
C ARG A 68 -7.80 6.08 10.43
N LEU A 69 -6.81 6.04 9.53
CA LEU A 69 -5.57 6.81 9.65
C LEU A 69 -5.86 8.30 9.83
N ALA A 70 -6.70 8.88 8.95
CA ALA A 70 -7.12 10.27 9.03
C ALA A 70 -7.79 10.63 10.37
N ARG A 71 -8.58 9.71 10.95
CA ARG A 71 -9.24 9.92 12.24
C ARG A 71 -8.32 9.76 13.45
N SER A 72 -7.28 8.95 13.33
CA SER A 72 -6.34 8.67 14.43
C SER A 72 -5.17 9.64 14.55
N ALA A 73 -4.96 10.51 13.55
CA ALA A 73 -3.83 11.43 13.53
C ALA A 73 -4.01 12.58 14.52
N THR A 74 -3.75 12.29 15.79
CA THR A 74 -3.62 13.27 16.86
C THR A 74 -2.19 13.83 16.86
N GLY A 75 -2.03 15.10 16.50
CA GLY A 75 -0.73 15.79 16.49
C GLY A 75 -0.30 16.35 15.13
N LYS A 76 0.47 17.44 15.14
CA LYS A 76 0.83 18.23 13.93
C LYS A 76 1.64 17.43 12.91
N ILE A 77 2.62 16.65 13.39
CA ILE A 77 3.53 15.85 12.53
C ILE A 77 2.75 14.71 11.84
N ARG A 78 1.91 13.99 12.61
CA ARG A 78 1.07 12.90 12.09
C ARG A 78 0.09 13.40 11.02
N ARG A 79 -0.52 14.57 11.25
CA ARG A 79 -1.38 15.22 10.25
C ARG A 79 -0.58 15.63 9.01
N ALA A 80 0.59 16.25 9.17
CA ALA A 80 1.44 16.66 8.06
C ALA A 80 1.87 15.48 7.17
N PHE A 81 2.24 14.34 7.78
CA PHE A 81 2.55 13.11 7.05
C PHE A 81 1.34 12.60 6.25
N LEU A 82 0.15 12.52 6.85
CA LEU A 82 -1.04 12.08 6.14
C LEU A 82 -1.46 13.02 5.02
N TRP A 83 -1.29 14.34 5.19
CA TRP A 83 -1.55 15.31 4.13
C TRP A 83 -0.56 15.18 2.98
N ALA A 84 0.72 14.92 3.26
CA ALA A 84 1.73 14.70 2.24
C ALA A 84 1.42 13.45 1.41
N VAL A 85 1.07 12.33 2.06
CA VAL A 85 0.68 11.08 1.39
C VAL A 85 -0.62 11.26 0.60
N ARG A 86 -1.63 11.94 1.17
CA ARG A 86 -2.87 12.25 0.43
C ARG A 86 -2.60 13.12 -0.79
N ARG A 87 -1.67 14.08 -0.69
CA ARG A 87 -1.32 14.96 -1.79
C ARG A 87 -0.55 14.23 -2.89
N SER A 88 0.30 13.26 -2.56
CA SER A 88 0.91 12.41 -3.59
C SER A 88 -0.13 11.55 -4.30
N ASP A 89 -1.11 11.01 -3.57
CA ASP A 89 -2.22 10.26 -4.17
C ASP A 89 -3.11 11.15 -5.06
N LEU A 90 -3.34 12.41 -4.65
CA LEU A 90 -4.12 13.39 -5.43
C LEU A 90 -3.38 13.84 -6.69
N TRP A 91 -2.07 14.09 -6.57
CA TRP A 91 -1.21 14.47 -7.69
C TRP A 91 -1.13 13.36 -8.73
N ASP A 92 -1.07 12.09 -8.29
CA ASP A 92 -1.14 10.94 -9.19
C ASP A 92 -2.51 10.83 -9.90
N MET A 93 -3.57 11.41 -9.32
CA MET A 93 -4.90 11.49 -9.95
C MET A 93 -5.04 12.66 -10.94
N GLU A 94 -4.33 13.77 -10.75
CA GLU A 94 -4.38 14.95 -11.63
C GLU A 94 -3.40 14.83 -12.82
N ASN A 95 -2.24 14.19 -12.65
CA ASN A 95 -1.25 14.01 -13.72
C ASN A 95 -1.59 12.84 -14.66
N LYS A 96 -2.90 12.66 -14.92
CA LYS A 96 -3.54 11.58 -15.64
C LYS A 96 -4.15 12.00 -16.98
N ASN A 97 -4.07 13.28 -17.33
CA ASN A 97 -4.56 13.84 -18.59
C ASN A 97 -3.39 14.25 -19.48
#